data_AF-A0A428Z3B8-F1
#
_entry.id   AF-A0A428Z3B8-F1
#
_cell.length_a   1.000
_cell.length_b   1.000
_cell.length_c   1.000
_cell.angle_alpha   90.00
_cell.angle_beta   90.00
_cell.angle_gamma   90.00
#
_symmetry.space_group_name_H-M   'P 1'
#
loop_
_entity.id
_entity.type
_entity.pdbx_description
1 polymer ?
#
loop_
_entity_poly.entity_id
_entity_poly.type
_entity_poly.pdbx_seq_one_letter_code
_entity_poly.pdbx_strand_id
1 'polypeptide(L)'
;MQIALINNRAQQKYGALVGALDLVSEAFDAVDKVIDGMDPGKASGGWTVATPDELRGMRTKAFEAIERFRAGTKKYEAELVSRDWRL
;
A
#
# COMPACT_ATOMS: atom_id res chain seq x y z
N MET A 1 -23.14 11.58 -23.44
CA MET A 1 -22.94 10.12 -23.29
C MET A 1 -21.47 9.75 -23.02
N GLN A 2 -20.50 10.32 -23.74
CA GLN A 2 -19.07 10.00 -23.60
C GLN A 2 -18.47 10.41 -22.24
N ILE A 3 -18.87 11.57 -21.69
CA ILE A 3 -18.40 12.06 -20.37
C ILE A 3 -18.82 11.14 -19.23
N ALA A 4 -20.08 10.67 -19.21
CA ALA A 4 -20.56 9.74 -18.18
C ALA A 4 -19.80 8.41 -18.18
N LEU A 5 -19.45 7.90 -19.37
CA LEU A 5 -18.63 6.69 -19.53
C LEU A 5 -17.19 6.89 -18.99
N ILE A 6 -16.59 8.05 -19.26
CA ILE A 6 -15.27 8.43 -18.74
C ILE A 6 -15.31 8.54 -17.20
N ASN A 7 -16.32 9.19 -16.65
CA ASN A 7 -16.48 9.37 -15.21
C ASN A 7 -16.68 8.03 -14.49
N ASN A 8 -17.53 7.15 -15.04
CA ASN A 8 -17.71 5.79 -14.50
C ASN A 8 -16.39 5.00 -14.50
N ARG A 9 -15.60 5.11 -15.58
CA ARG A 9 -14.29 4.44 -15.66
C ARG A 9 -13.30 5.02 -14.65
N ALA A 10 -13.31 6.34 -14.43
CA ALA A 10 -12.46 6.98 -13.43
C ALA A 10 -12.81 6.52 -12.01
N GLN A 11 -14.10 6.44 -11.67
CA GLN A 11 -14.58 5.91 -10.40
C GLN A 11 -14.18 4.45 -10.18
N GLN A 12 -14.36 3.59 -11.19
CA GLN A 12 -13.95 2.19 -11.12
C GLN A 12 -12.44 2.03 -10.89
N LYS A 13 -11.63 2.78 -11.64
CA LYS A 13 -10.17 2.76 -11.46
C LYS A 13 -9.74 3.25 -10.09
N TYR A 14 -10.40 4.28 -9.58
CA TYR A 14 -10.14 4.79 -8.23
C TYR A 14 -10.50 3.75 -7.16
N GLY A 15 -11.68 3.14 -7.25
CA GLY A 15 -12.08 2.06 -6.34
C GLY A 15 -11.12 0.87 -6.37
N ALA A 16 -10.65 0.47 -7.56
CA ALA A 16 -9.63 -0.56 -7.71
C ALA A 16 -8.30 -0.17 -7.07
N LEU A 17 -7.88 1.09 -7.18
CA LEU A 17 -6.68 1.61 -6.53
C LEU A 17 -6.81 1.54 -5.00
N VAL A 18 -7.92 2.03 -4.44
CA VAL A 18 -8.16 1.99 -2.99
C VAL A 18 -8.15 0.56 -2.48
N GLY A 19 -8.86 -0.35 -3.14
CA GLY A 19 -8.87 -1.77 -2.78
C GLY A 19 -7.48 -2.41 -2.85
N ALA A 20 -6.67 -2.05 -3.84
CA ALA A 20 -5.29 -2.53 -3.92
C ALA A 20 -4.42 -1.99 -2.76
N LEU A 21 -4.60 -0.72 -2.35
CA LEU A 21 -3.89 -0.16 -1.21
C LEU A 21 -4.28 -0.86 0.09
N ASP A 22 -5.56 -1.17 0.29
CA ASP A 22 -6.04 -1.91 1.47
C ASP A 22 -5.44 -3.31 1.53
N LEU A 23 -5.40 -4.02 0.40
CA LEU A 23 -4.76 -5.33 0.30
C LEU A 23 -3.27 -5.29 0.68
N VAL A 24 -2.54 -4.25 0.24
CA VAL A 24 -1.14 -4.10 0.61
C VAL A 24 -0.99 -3.75 2.10
N SER A 25 -1.88 -2.93 2.65
CA SER A 25 -1.93 -2.65 4.09
C SER A 25 -2.11 -3.95 4.90
N GLU A 26 -3.03 -4.82 4.51
CA GLU A 26 -3.23 -6.13 5.15
C GLU A 26 -2.01 -7.05 5.03
N ALA A 27 -1.29 -7.00 3.91
CA ALA A 27 -0.07 -7.78 3.72
C ALA A 27 1.03 -7.41 4.73
N PHE A 28 1.07 -6.17 5.22
CA PHE A 28 2.02 -5.77 6.25
C PHE A 28 1.78 -6.46 7.59
N ASP A 29 0.53 -6.79 7.93
CA ASP A 29 0.22 -7.56 9.15
C ASP A 29 0.77 -8.99 9.05
N ALA A 30 0.72 -9.57 7.85
CA ALA A 30 1.34 -10.88 7.60
C ALA A 30 2.86 -10.81 7.69
N VAL A 31 3.48 -9.74 7.17
CA VAL A 31 4.92 -9.49 7.27
C VAL A 31 5.36 -9.36 8.73
N ASP A 32 4.62 -8.63 9.55
CA ASP A 32 4.94 -8.47 10.99
C ASP A 32 4.96 -9.81 11.71
N LYS A 33 3.97 -10.68 11.46
CA LYS A 33 3.92 -12.04 12.02
C LYS A 33 5.13 -12.89 11.61
N VAL A 34 5.58 -12.74 10.36
CA VAL A 34 6.77 -13.45 9.87
C VAL A 34 8.02 -12.95 10.59
N ILE A 35 8.20 -11.63 10.69
CA ILE A 35 9.35 -11.00 11.38
C ILE A 35 9.38 -11.41 12.85
N ASP A 36 8.26 -11.36 13.55
CA ASP A 36 8.17 -11.69 14.98
C ASP A 36 8.42 -13.19 15.25
N GLY A 37 8.18 -14.05 14.25
CA GLY A 37 8.48 -15.48 14.31
C GLY A 37 9.94 -15.84 13.98
N MET A 38 10.78 -14.88 13.58
CA MET A 38 12.18 -15.15 13.23
C MET A 38 13.02 -15.37 14.50
N ASP A 39 13.74 -16.49 14.52
CA ASP A 39 14.74 -16.77 15.55
C ASP A 39 16.13 -16.34 15.05
N PRO A 40 16.71 -15.23 15.57
CA PRO A 40 18.01 -14.74 15.13
C PRO A 40 19.15 -15.71 15.45
N GLY A 41 18.96 -16.65 16.38
CA GLY A 41 19.94 -17.69 16.73
C GLY A 41 19.94 -18.90 15.78
N LYS A 42 18.93 -19.05 14.92
CA LYS A 42 18.79 -20.18 13.97
C LYS A 42 19.35 -19.89 12.58
N ALA A 43 19.96 -18.73 12.34
CA ALA A 43 20.57 -18.39 11.06
C ALA A 43 21.75 -19.34 10.76
N SER A 44 21.47 -20.43 10.04
CA SER A 44 22.47 -21.41 9.63
C SER A 44 23.29 -20.86 8.47
N GLY A 45 24.60 -20.66 8.71
CA GLY A 45 25.69 -20.67 7.74
C GLY A 45 25.45 -20.10 6.33
N GLY A 46 26.06 -18.93 6.06
CA GLY A 46 26.55 -18.58 4.72
C GLY A 46 25.73 -17.57 3.91
N TRP A 47 24.48 -17.28 4.29
CA TRP A 47 23.67 -16.24 3.64
C TRP A 47 23.43 -15.07 4.59
N THR A 48 23.77 -13.85 4.18
CA THR A 48 23.36 -12.62 4.86
C THR A 48 21.87 -12.40 4.63
N VAL A 49 21.04 -13.02 5.48
CA VAL A 49 19.63 -12.67 5.60
C VAL A 49 19.55 -11.42 6.46
N ALA A 50 18.75 -10.43 6.03
CA ALA A 50 18.48 -9.24 6.82
C ALA A 50 17.97 -9.64 8.22
N THR A 51 18.49 -8.98 9.25
CA THR A 51 18.08 -9.20 10.63
C THR A 51 16.61 -8.81 10.82
N PRO A 52 15.92 -9.34 11.85
CA PRO A 52 14.54 -8.94 12.16
C PRO A 52 14.37 -7.42 12.31
N ASP A 53 15.36 -6.73 12.90
CA ASP A 53 15.35 -5.28 13.06
C ASP A 53 15.48 -4.54 11.72
N GLU A 54 16.35 -5.02 10.81
CA GLU A 54 16.45 -4.47 9.47
C GLU A 54 15.15 -4.67 8.68
N LEU A 55 14.54 -5.85 8.77
CA LEU A 55 13.27 -6.16 8.13
C LEU A 55 12.13 -5.28 8.68
N ARG A 56 12.08 -5.07 9.99
CA ARG A 56 11.11 -4.17 10.62
C ARG A 56 11.31 -2.73 10.15
N GLY A 57 12.57 -2.29 10.01
CA GLY A 57 12.91 -0.99 9.43
C GLY A 57 12.47 -0.84 7.97
N MET A 58 12.68 -1.87 7.13
CA MET A 58 12.20 -1.89 5.74
C MET A 58 10.68 -1.87 5.67
N ARG A 59 10.00 -2.67 6.50
CA ARG A 59 8.54 -2.71 6.62
C ARG A 59 7.98 -1.34 6.97
N THR A 60 8.51 -0.67 7.99
CA THR A 60 8.06 0.67 8.39
C THR A 60 8.22 1.69 7.26
N LYS A 61 9.36 1.69 6.56
CA LYS A 61 9.57 2.59 5.41
C LYS A 61 8.57 2.35 4.28
N ALA A 62 8.30 1.08 3.97
CA ALA A 62 7.33 0.71 2.94
C ALA A 62 5.90 1.11 3.34
N PHE A 63 5.52 0.88 4.59
CA PHE A 63 4.24 1.30 5.14
C PHE A 63 4.04 2.82 5.07
N GLU A 64 5.03 3.60 5.52
CA GLU A 64 4.98 5.06 5.43
C GLU A 64 4.86 5.56 3.98
N ALA A 65 5.57 4.95 3.04
CA ALA A 65 5.49 5.32 1.63
C ALA A 65 4.08 5.10 1.06
N ILE A 66 3.44 3.99 1.43
CA ILE A 66 2.06 3.68 1.02
C ILE A 66 1.06 4.63 1.67
N GLU A 67 1.22 4.96 2.95
CA GLU A 67 0.34 5.92 3.62
C GLU A 67 0.47 7.34 3.03
N ARG A 68 1.69 7.77 2.68
CA ARG A 68 1.89 9.03 1.96
C ARG A 68 1.20 9.01 0.59
N PHE A 69 1.33 7.89 -0.14
CA PHE A 69 0.66 7.74 -1.43
C PHE A 69 -0.86 7.77 -1.27
N ARG A 70 -1.42 7.03 -0.30
CA ARG A 70 -2.86 7.04 0.06
C ARG A 70 -3.36 8.43 0.41
N ALA A 71 -2.61 9.20 1.20
CA ALA A 71 -2.96 10.58 1.53
C ALA A 71 -2.99 11.48 0.27
N GLY A 72 -2.03 11.32 -0.64
CA GLY A 72 -2.04 11.99 -1.94
C GLY A 72 -3.26 11.61 -2.77
N THR A 73 -3.58 10.31 -2.84
CA THR A 73 -4.75 9.78 -3.55
C THR A 73 -6.07 10.35 -3.02
N LYS A 74 -6.23 10.48 -1.70
CA LYS A 74 -7.42 11.13 -1.09
C LYS A 74 -7.57 12.60 -1.46
N LYS A 75 -6.45 13.34 -1.57
CA LYS A 75 -6.49 14.73 -2.04
C LYS A 75 -7.02 14.80 -3.48
N TYR A 76 -6.53 13.92 -4.35
CA TYR A 76 -7.01 13.84 -5.74
C TYR A 76 -8.48 13.40 -5.82
N GLU A 77 -8.94 12.52 -4.93
CA GLU A 77 -10.35 12.17 -4.83
C GLU A 77 -11.22 13.40 -4.52
N ALA A 78 -10.83 14.21 -3.54
CA ALA A 78 -11.58 15.42 -3.20
C ALA A 78 -11.67 16.38 -4.40
N GLU A 79 -10.58 16.54 -5.16
CA GLU A 79 -10.56 17.33 -6.39
C GLU A 79 -11.48 16.74 -7.46
N LEU A 80 -11.43 15.41 -7.70
CA LEU A 80 -12.28 14.73 -8.67
C LEU A 80 -13.76 14.82 -8.28
N VAL A 81 -14.10 14.60 -7.02
CA VAL A 81 -15.47 14.71 -6.50
C VAL A 81 -15.99 16.14 -6.64
N SER A 82 -15.17 17.15 -6.34
CA SER A 82 -15.57 18.57 -6.51
C SER A 82 -15.89 18.94 -7.96
N ARG A 83 -15.36 18.18 -8.92
CA ARG A 83 -15.54 18.36 -10.36
C ARG A 83 -16.56 17.38 -10.95
N ASP A 84 -17.35 16.67 -10.14
CA ASP A 84 -18.24 15.58 -10.59
C ASP A 84 -17.51 14.52 -11.44
N TRP A 85 -16.26 14.20 -11.07
CA TRP A 85 -15.37 13.30 -11.79
C TRP A 85 -15.05 13.72 -13.24
N ARG A 86 -15.34 14.98 -13.61
CA ARG A 86 -15.00 15.54 -14.91
C ARG A 86 -13.49 15.81 -14.97
N LEU A 87 -12.78 14.96 -15.71
CA LEU A 87 -11.38 15.14 -16.06
C LEU A 87 -11.20 16.40 -16.92
#